data_AF-A0AAV5UFD3-F1
#
_entry.id   AF-A0AAV5UFD3-F1
#
_cell.length_a   1.000
_cell.length_b   1.000
_cell.length_c   1.000
_cell.angle_alpha   90.00
_cell.angle_beta   90.00
_cell.angle_gamma   90.00
#
_symmetry.space_group_name_H-M   'P 1'
#
loop_
_entity.id
_entity.type
_entity.pdbx_description
1 polymer ?
#
loop_
_entity_poly.entity_id
_entity_poly.type
_entity_poly.pdbx_seq_one_letter_code
_entity_poly.pdbx_strand_id
1 'polypeptide(L)'
;MALPVSMEDTELFPKGVKTLDLTPGTTYEPTAIREMLTSLSPLWWSRLLISSRGFTINLLPANDEMTLFTVDDAYTSMHARLVAEPDHPDSEERRAEKEKFIANIYTIVRFPSVSTVLAELVHGGAPSENVSPFAHPTDGEAFTTVFGEANEATYRIADGQKHAYLAFSRILSLLQARWASEKGKKKIRFETDPEWQPDNRVVLFEEFCRGNRTWVLLDFDRHILRFWRPRGAAIIFGDRFVEKKKREGLRLCDVCGMLEQGRDQFKALAGFVLCSPECAQEAATTVK
;
A
#
# COMPACT_ATOMS: atom_id res chain seq x y z
N MET A 1 -20.56 -5.73 3.48
CA MET A 1 -19.98 -6.89 2.77
C MET A 1 -18.51 -6.94 3.17
N ALA A 2 -17.99 -8.10 3.56
CA ALA A 2 -16.60 -8.23 4.02
C ALA A 2 -15.80 -9.02 2.99
N LEU A 3 -14.88 -8.36 2.28
CA LEU A 3 -13.92 -9.02 1.38
C LEU A 3 -12.58 -9.07 2.10
N PRO A 4 -12.22 -10.13 2.84
CA PRO A 4 -10.99 -10.12 3.63
C PRO A 4 -9.75 -9.99 2.73
N VAL A 5 -8.74 -9.26 3.21
CA VAL A 5 -7.41 -9.21 2.61
C VAL A 5 -6.42 -9.60 3.68
N SER A 6 -5.72 -10.71 3.47
CA SER A 6 -4.73 -11.26 4.40
C SER A 6 -3.54 -11.80 3.62
N MET A 7 -2.32 -11.56 4.10
CA MET A 7 -1.09 -12.13 3.51
C MET A 7 -1.03 -13.67 3.63
N GLU A 8 -1.88 -14.27 4.46
CA GLU A 8 -2.04 -15.72 4.54
C GLU A 8 -2.94 -16.28 3.43
N ASP A 9 -3.62 -15.41 2.70
CA ASP A 9 -4.38 -15.78 1.51
C ASP A 9 -3.41 -16.13 0.38
N THR A 10 -3.07 -17.40 0.26
CA THR A 10 -2.10 -17.89 -0.71
C THR A 10 -2.56 -17.76 -2.17
N GLU A 11 -3.84 -17.48 -2.42
CA GLU A 11 -4.31 -17.17 -3.77
C GLU A 11 -4.01 -15.71 -4.15
N LEU A 12 -4.14 -14.77 -3.19
CA LEU A 12 -3.77 -13.37 -3.39
C LEU A 12 -2.24 -13.17 -3.30
N PHE A 13 -1.59 -13.87 -2.37
CA PHE A 13 -0.19 -13.72 -2.00
C PHE A 13 0.51 -15.10 -1.96
N PRO A 14 0.78 -15.72 -3.12
CA PRO A 14 1.36 -17.05 -3.18
C PRO A 14 2.75 -17.12 -2.54
N LYS A 15 2.96 -18.13 -1.68
CA LYS A 15 4.22 -18.34 -0.96
C LYS A 15 5.23 -19.09 -1.84
N GLY A 16 6.52 -18.74 -1.72
CA GLY A 16 7.61 -19.42 -2.42
C GLY A 16 7.79 -19.05 -3.89
N VAL A 17 7.05 -18.06 -4.38
CA VAL A 17 7.22 -17.50 -5.72
C VAL A 17 8.40 -16.53 -5.70
N LYS A 18 9.39 -16.77 -6.58
CA LYS A 18 10.56 -15.88 -6.74
C LYS A 18 10.36 -14.79 -7.79
N THR A 19 9.42 -14.99 -8.69
CA THR A 19 9.03 -14.06 -9.76
C THR A 19 7.54 -14.27 -10.00
N LEU A 20 6.73 -13.24 -9.83
CA LEU A 20 5.34 -13.32 -10.29
C LEU A 20 5.36 -13.33 -11.82
N ASP A 21 4.63 -14.25 -12.44
CA ASP A 21 4.28 -14.07 -13.84
C ASP A 21 3.30 -12.89 -13.91
N LEU A 22 3.81 -11.73 -14.31
CA LEU A 22 3.06 -10.47 -14.43
C LEU A 22 2.37 -10.34 -15.80
N THR A 23 2.38 -11.40 -16.62
CA THR A 23 1.75 -11.49 -17.96
C THR A 23 0.32 -12.07 -17.89
N PRO A 24 -0.49 -12.02 -18.98
CA PRO A 24 -1.85 -11.47 -18.97
C PRO A 24 -2.89 -12.33 -18.23
N GLY A 25 -3.72 -11.64 -17.45
CA GLY A 25 -4.90 -12.19 -16.76
C GLY A 25 -5.55 -11.19 -15.79
N THR A 26 -5.17 -9.91 -15.90
CA THR A 26 -5.71 -8.82 -15.09
C THR A 26 -7.02 -8.34 -15.69
N THR A 27 -8.12 -8.60 -15.00
CA THR A 27 -9.47 -8.19 -15.41
C THR A 27 -9.85 -6.90 -14.69
N TYR A 28 -10.31 -5.93 -15.47
CA TYR A 28 -10.89 -4.68 -15.00
C TYR A 28 -12.39 -4.73 -15.24
N GLU A 29 -13.16 -4.75 -14.17
CA GLU A 29 -14.62 -4.77 -14.18
C GLU A 29 -15.12 -3.45 -13.56
N PRO A 30 -15.44 -2.43 -14.36
CA PRO A 30 -15.80 -1.09 -13.87
C PRO A 30 -16.93 -1.11 -12.83
N THR A 31 -17.95 -1.93 -13.07
CA THR A 31 -19.09 -2.08 -12.15
C THR A 31 -18.66 -2.65 -10.81
N ALA A 32 -17.79 -3.66 -10.78
CA ALA A 32 -17.28 -4.24 -9.55
C ALA A 32 -16.43 -3.23 -8.78
N ILE A 33 -15.54 -2.51 -9.47
CA ILE A 33 -14.71 -1.46 -8.86
C ILE A 33 -15.57 -0.37 -8.23
N ARG A 34 -16.60 0.12 -8.94
CA ARG A 34 -17.50 1.15 -8.41
C ARG A 34 -18.25 0.68 -7.16
N GLU A 35 -18.72 -0.56 -7.17
CA GLU A 35 -19.36 -1.18 -6.01
C GLU A 35 -18.40 -1.34 -4.83
N MET A 36 -17.17 -1.81 -5.09
CA MET A 36 -16.11 -1.95 -4.09
C MET A 36 -15.73 -0.60 -3.48
N LEU A 37 -15.52 0.45 -4.30
CA LEU A 37 -15.20 1.80 -3.85
C LEU A 37 -16.32 2.39 -2.97
N THR A 38 -17.58 2.04 -3.26
CA THR A 38 -18.73 2.49 -2.46
C THR A 38 -18.91 1.68 -1.17
N SER A 39 -18.53 0.40 -1.17
CA SER A 39 -18.87 -0.54 -0.10
C SER A 39 -17.74 -0.80 0.89
N LEU A 40 -16.49 -0.59 0.49
CA LEU A 40 -15.30 -0.89 1.27
C LEU A 40 -14.76 0.39 1.91
N SER A 41 -14.36 0.31 3.17
CA SER A 41 -13.88 1.47 3.92
C SER A 41 -12.49 1.93 3.46
N PRO A 42 -12.10 3.19 3.71
CA PRO A 42 -10.74 3.65 3.47
C PRO A 42 -9.67 2.76 4.13
N LEU A 43 -9.95 2.27 5.35
CA LEU A 43 -9.06 1.35 6.06
C LEU A 43 -8.86 0.04 5.28
N TRP A 44 -9.90 -0.47 4.62
CA TRP A 44 -9.80 -1.66 3.79
C TRP A 44 -8.83 -1.45 2.62
N TRP A 45 -8.99 -0.34 1.89
CA TRP A 45 -8.10 0.02 0.78
C TRP A 45 -6.66 0.21 1.23
N SER A 46 -6.46 0.84 2.41
CA SER A 46 -5.14 0.97 3.02
C SER A 46 -4.51 -0.38 3.32
N ARG A 47 -5.28 -1.34 3.86
CA ARG A 47 -4.78 -2.71 4.15
C ARG A 47 -4.41 -3.46 2.89
N LEU A 48 -5.20 -3.32 1.82
CA LEU A 48 -4.89 -3.90 0.53
C LEU A 48 -3.55 -3.39 -0.01
N LEU A 49 -3.33 -2.08 0.04
CA LEU A 49 -2.11 -1.46 -0.47
C LEU A 49 -0.88 -1.87 0.37
N ILE A 50 -1.00 -1.89 1.70
CA ILE A 50 0.07 -2.35 2.59
C ILE A 50 0.45 -3.80 2.30
N SER A 51 -0.54 -4.69 2.16
CA SER A 51 -0.30 -6.11 1.89
C SER A 51 0.31 -6.32 0.50
N SER A 52 -0.24 -5.65 -0.51
CA SER A 52 0.29 -5.66 -1.88
C SER A 52 1.74 -5.17 -1.95
N ARG A 53 2.06 -4.10 -1.22
CA ARG A 53 3.42 -3.54 -1.13
C ARG A 53 4.38 -4.54 -0.52
N GLY A 54 3.98 -5.14 0.60
CA GLY A 54 4.79 -6.17 1.26
C GLY A 54 5.03 -7.39 0.39
N PHE A 55 4.03 -7.82 -0.37
CA PHE A 55 4.19 -8.89 -1.35
C PHE A 55 5.15 -8.50 -2.48
N THR A 56 5.00 -7.30 -3.04
CA THR A 56 5.81 -6.82 -4.17
C THR A 56 7.28 -6.74 -3.83
N ILE A 57 7.63 -6.17 -2.67
CA ILE A 57 9.03 -6.03 -2.24
C ILE A 57 9.71 -7.40 -2.10
N ASN A 58 8.99 -8.42 -1.62
CA ASN A 58 9.53 -9.78 -1.51
C ASN A 58 9.80 -10.46 -2.86
N LEU A 59 9.28 -9.91 -3.96
CA LEU A 59 9.52 -10.39 -5.32
C LEU A 59 10.68 -9.66 -6.01
N LEU A 60 11.12 -8.53 -5.47
CA LEU A 60 12.21 -7.76 -6.05
C LEU A 60 13.57 -8.35 -5.63
N PRO A 61 14.61 -8.24 -6.47
CA PRO A 61 15.97 -8.59 -6.08
C PRO A 61 16.44 -7.77 -4.88
N ALA A 62 17.01 -8.42 -3.87
CA ALA A 62 17.41 -7.79 -2.60
C ALA A 62 18.47 -6.66 -2.73
N ASN A 63 19.15 -6.56 -3.88
CA ASN A 63 20.22 -5.59 -4.11
C ASN A 63 19.81 -4.44 -5.05
N ASP A 64 18.53 -4.31 -5.39
CA ASP A 64 18.03 -3.25 -6.27
C ASP A 64 17.31 -2.16 -5.47
N GLU A 65 18.11 -1.33 -4.78
CA GLU A 65 17.61 -0.25 -3.91
C GLU A 65 16.78 0.77 -4.70
N MET A 66 17.18 1.11 -5.93
CA MET A 66 16.48 2.11 -6.75
C MET A 66 15.08 1.64 -7.15
N THR A 67 14.94 0.37 -7.56
CA THR A 67 13.63 -0.20 -7.85
C THR A 67 12.78 -0.27 -6.59
N LEU A 68 13.37 -0.58 -5.43
CA LEU A 68 12.64 -0.59 -4.16
C LEU A 68 12.08 0.80 -3.79
N PHE A 69 12.87 1.87 -3.92
CA PHE A 69 12.39 3.24 -3.66
C PHE A 69 11.24 3.65 -4.59
N THR A 70 11.40 3.40 -5.88
CA THR A 70 10.35 3.74 -6.86
C THR A 70 9.07 2.94 -6.64
N VAL A 71 9.16 1.64 -6.30
CA VAL A 71 8.00 0.82 -5.93
C VAL A 71 7.28 1.38 -4.69
N ASP A 72 8.02 1.84 -3.69
CA ASP A 72 7.44 2.48 -2.51
C ASP A 72 6.75 3.81 -2.83
N ASP A 73 7.32 4.63 -3.71
CA ASP A 73 6.68 5.85 -4.21
C ASP A 73 5.36 5.54 -4.92
N ALA A 74 5.31 4.48 -5.72
CA ALA A 74 4.08 4.04 -6.38
C ALA A 74 3.00 3.66 -5.36
N TYR A 75 3.35 2.91 -4.31
CA TYR A 75 2.42 2.56 -3.24
C TYR A 75 1.97 3.77 -2.43
N THR A 76 2.86 4.73 -2.20
CA THR A 76 2.54 6.02 -1.57
C THR A 76 1.53 6.80 -2.40
N SER A 77 1.76 6.92 -3.71
CA SER A 77 0.83 7.57 -4.63
C SER A 77 -0.50 6.84 -4.71
N MET A 78 -0.50 5.50 -4.79
CA MET A 78 -1.73 4.72 -4.78
C MET A 78 -2.52 4.94 -3.47
N HIS A 79 -1.84 4.97 -2.33
CA HIS A 79 -2.50 5.20 -1.05
C HIS A 79 -3.11 6.59 -0.96
N ALA A 80 -2.34 7.63 -1.32
CA ALA A 80 -2.82 9.00 -1.33
C ALA A 80 -4.05 9.21 -2.23
N ARG A 81 -4.12 8.53 -3.37
CA ARG A 81 -5.24 8.66 -4.32
C ARG A 81 -6.44 7.78 -3.95
N LEU A 82 -6.21 6.56 -3.46
CA LEU A 82 -7.28 5.58 -3.22
C LEU A 82 -7.89 5.67 -1.83
N VAL A 83 -7.12 6.11 -0.83
CA VAL A 83 -7.57 6.19 0.56
C VAL A 83 -8.02 7.62 0.84
N ALA A 84 -9.32 7.80 1.12
CA ALA A 84 -9.83 9.10 1.56
C ALA A 84 -9.17 9.47 2.89
N GLU A 85 -8.79 10.75 3.05
CA GLU A 85 -8.37 11.24 4.37
C GLU A 85 -9.47 10.91 5.38
N PRO A 86 -9.14 10.38 6.58
CA PRO A 86 -10.13 9.90 7.54
C PRO A 86 -11.20 10.94 7.89
N ASP A 87 -10.84 12.22 7.79
CA ASP A 87 -11.68 13.37 8.17
C ASP A 87 -12.44 14.00 6.98
N HIS A 88 -12.24 13.51 5.75
CA HIS A 88 -12.93 14.02 4.56
C HIS A 88 -13.97 13.01 4.02
N PRO A 89 -15.26 13.38 3.96
CA PRO A 89 -16.29 12.49 3.43
C PRO A 89 -16.07 12.20 1.94
N ASP A 90 -16.38 10.97 1.53
CA ASP A 90 -16.15 10.51 0.15
C ASP A 90 -17.23 11.06 -0.80
N SER A 91 -16.89 12.13 -1.53
CA SER A 91 -17.78 12.73 -2.53
C SER A 91 -17.92 11.82 -3.77
N GLU A 92 -18.95 12.07 -4.58
CA GLU A 92 -19.11 11.38 -5.87
C GLU A 92 -17.95 11.68 -6.83
N GLU A 93 -17.52 12.93 -6.87
CA GLU A 93 -16.36 13.39 -7.65
C GLU A 93 -15.08 12.66 -7.24
N ARG A 94 -14.81 12.54 -5.93
CA ARG A 94 -13.64 11.82 -5.41
C ARG A 94 -13.69 10.33 -5.74
N ARG A 95 -14.88 9.73 -5.70
CA ARG A 95 -15.07 8.33 -6.13
C ARG A 95 -14.82 8.16 -7.63
N ALA A 96 -15.25 9.10 -8.46
CA ALA A 96 -14.97 9.09 -9.90
C ALA A 96 -13.46 9.24 -10.18
N GLU A 97 -12.75 10.08 -9.42
CA GLU A 97 -11.29 10.21 -9.51
C GLU A 97 -10.55 8.92 -9.13
N LYS A 98 -10.99 8.25 -8.06
CA LYS A 98 -10.46 6.93 -7.66
C LYS A 98 -10.69 5.89 -8.76
N GLU A 99 -11.91 5.83 -9.31
CA GLU A 99 -12.26 4.92 -10.40
C GLU A 99 -11.39 5.20 -11.65
N LYS A 100 -11.25 6.48 -12.05
CA LYS A 100 -10.39 6.89 -13.18
C LYS A 100 -8.92 6.50 -12.94
N PHE A 101 -8.41 6.69 -11.72
CA PHE A 101 -7.04 6.31 -11.39
C PHE A 101 -6.81 4.79 -11.46
N ILE A 102 -7.74 3.98 -10.95
CA ILE A 102 -7.68 2.52 -11.10
C ILE A 102 -7.73 2.13 -12.58
N ALA A 103 -8.64 2.74 -13.37
CA ALA A 103 -8.74 2.49 -14.80
C ALA A 103 -7.41 2.78 -15.52
N ASN A 104 -6.75 3.90 -15.21
CA ASN A 104 -5.45 4.26 -15.77
C ASN A 104 -4.37 3.22 -15.44
N ILE A 105 -4.33 2.72 -14.19
CA ILE A 105 -3.42 1.63 -13.81
C ILE A 105 -3.66 0.40 -14.69
N TYR A 106 -4.93 0.02 -14.91
CA TYR A 106 -5.25 -1.11 -15.77
C TYR A 106 -4.89 -0.88 -17.24
N THR A 107 -5.03 0.34 -17.76
CA THR A 107 -4.55 0.69 -19.10
C THR A 107 -3.03 0.50 -19.21
N ILE A 108 -2.27 1.00 -18.22
CA ILE A 108 -0.80 0.89 -18.21
C ILE A 108 -0.34 -0.56 -18.19
N VAL A 109 -0.83 -1.36 -17.23
CA VAL A 109 -0.37 -2.75 -17.06
C VAL A 109 -0.80 -3.68 -18.19
N ARG A 110 -1.84 -3.30 -18.96
CA ARG A 110 -2.30 -4.03 -20.15
C ARG A 110 -1.61 -3.58 -21.43
N PHE A 111 -0.83 -2.50 -21.39
CA PHE A 111 -0.08 -2.05 -22.55
C PHE A 111 0.85 -3.19 -23.03
N PRO A 112 0.86 -3.52 -24.34
CA PRO A 112 1.65 -4.61 -24.87
C PRO A 112 3.12 -4.50 -24.47
N SER A 113 3.67 -5.58 -23.91
CA SER A 113 5.08 -5.64 -23.51
C SER A 113 5.53 -4.48 -22.61
N VAL A 114 4.64 -3.92 -21.77
CA VAL A 114 4.90 -2.69 -20.98
C VAL A 114 6.23 -2.73 -20.23
N SER A 115 6.61 -3.90 -19.69
CA SER A 115 7.86 -4.07 -18.95
C SER A 115 9.10 -3.88 -19.82
N THR A 116 9.06 -4.36 -21.06
CA THR A 116 10.14 -4.25 -22.05
C THR A 116 10.18 -2.83 -22.62
N VAL A 117 9.03 -2.30 -23.01
CA VAL A 117 8.91 -0.98 -23.65
C VAL A 117 9.38 0.14 -22.71
N LEU A 118 9.02 0.08 -21.42
CA LEU A 118 9.49 1.08 -20.45
C LEU A 118 11.01 1.00 -20.23
N ALA A 119 11.58 -0.20 -20.21
CA ALA A 119 13.03 -0.38 -20.07
C ALA A 119 13.79 0.16 -21.30
N GLU A 120 13.28 -0.07 -22.51
CA GLU A 120 13.85 0.47 -23.75
C GLU A 120 13.85 2.01 -23.76
N LEU A 121 12.77 2.64 -23.29
CA LEU A 121 12.66 4.10 -23.19
C LEU A 121 13.69 4.70 -22.22
N VAL A 122 13.97 4.03 -21.09
CA VAL A 122 15.01 4.45 -20.14
C VAL A 122 16.40 4.46 -20.80
N HIS A 123 16.66 3.50 -21.69
CA HIS A 123 17.93 3.39 -22.40
C HIS A 123 18.02 4.24 -23.67
N GLY A 124 17.01 5.08 -23.95
CA GLY A 124 16.95 5.91 -25.15
C GLY A 124 16.76 5.11 -26.44
N GLY A 125 16.30 3.87 -26.33
CA GLY A 125 15.99 3.00 -27.46
C GLY A 125 14.66 3.38 -28.13
N ALA A 126 14.49 2.95 -29.38
CA ALA A 126 13.17 2.96 -30.01
C ALA A 126 12.32 1.84 -29.39
N PRO A 127 11.10 2.13 -28.91
CA PRO A 127 10.26 1.12 -28.29
C PRO A 127 9.86 0.04 -29.30
N SER A 128 9.84 -1.23 -28.86
CA SER A 128 9.52 -2.40 -29.68
C SER A 128 8.17 -2.32 -30.38
N GLU A 129 7.22 -1.59 -29.81
CA GLU A 129 5.87 -1.34 -30.33
C GLU A 129 5.83 -0.20 -31.37
N ASN A 130 6.96 0.39 -31.75
CA ASN A 130 7.12 1.54 -32.66
C ASN A 130 6.36 2.83 -32.24
N VAL A 131 5.67 2.82 -31.10
CA VAL A 131 4.96 3.95 -30.52
C VAL A 131 5.26 3.98 -29.03
N SER A 132 5.67 5.14 -28.51
CA SER A 132 5.84 5.33 -27.07
C SER A 132 4.47 5.20 -26.36
N PRO A 133 4.37 4.51 -25.21
CA PRO A 133 3.12 4.40 -24.46
C PRO A 133 2.53 5.78 -24.11
N PHE A 134 3.38 6.77 -23.86
CA PHE A 134 2.99 8.16 -23.56
C PHE A 134 2.42 8.90 -24.78
N ALA A 135 2.78 8.48 -25.99
CA ALA A 135 2.30 9.05 -27.25
C ALA A 135 1.20 8.17 -27.88
N HIS A 136 0.79 7.09 -27.23
CA HIS A 136 -0.21 6.18 -27.78
C HIS A 136 -1.59 6.88 -27.85
N PRO A 137 -2.31 6.83 -28.99
CA PRO A 137 -3.53 7.62 -29.18
C PRO A 137 -4.64 7.36 -28.15
N THR A 138 -4.72 6.14 -27.63
CA THR A 138 -5.75 5.73 -26.66
C THR A 138 -5.22 5.62 -25.23
N ASP A 139 -3.94 5.29 -25.07
CA ASP A 139 -3.40 4.87 -23.78
C ASP A 139 -2.50 5.96 -23.18
N GLY A 140 -2.01 6.91 -23.99
CA GLY A 140 -1.09 7.95 -23.59
C GLY A 140 -1.61 8.82 -22.44
N GLU A 141 -2.92 9.15 -22.43
CA GLU A 141 -3.52 9.91 -21.32
C GLU A 141 -3.34 9.20 -19.98
N ALA A 142 -3.47 7.86 -19.94
CA ALA A 142 -3.31 7.09 -18.73
C ALA A 142 -1.86 7.17 -18.21
N PHE A 143 -0.87 7.01 -19.10
CA PHE A 143 0.55 7.14 -18.75
C PHE A 143 0.86 8.56 -18.25
N THR A 144 0.44 9.60 -18.97
CA THR A 144 0.68 11.00 -18.57
C THR A 144 -0.01 11.36 -17.25
N THR A 145 -1.22 10.83 -16.99
CA THR A 145 -1.95 11.09 -15.74
C THR A 145 -1.29 10.43 -14.51
N VAL A 146 -0.65 9.28 -14.69
CA VAL A 146 -0.01 8.54 -13.59
C VAL A 146 1.43 9.01 -13.38
N PHE A 147 2.21 9.20 -14.45
CA PHE A 147 3.65 9.45 -14.39
C PHE A 147 4.05 10.90 -14.70
N GLY A 148 3.16 11.69 -15.32
CA GLY A 148 3.47 13.01 -15.85
C GLY A 148 3.94 13.00 -17.31
N GLU A 149 4.27 14.18 -17.82
CA GLU A 149 4.68 14.38 -19.22
C GLU A 149 5.93 13.56 -19.60
N ALA A 150 5.98 13.11 -20.85
CA ALA A 150 7.03 12.24 -21.36
C ALA A 150 8.41 12.94 -21.36
N ASN A 151 9.36 12.40 -20.62
CA ASN A 151 10.76 12.80 -20.58
C ASN A 151 11.62 11.69 -19.94
N GLU A 152 12.94 11.87 -19.94
CA GLU A 152 13.89 10.88 -19.38
C GLU A 152 13.63 10.55 -17.91
N ALA A 153 13.22 11.52 -17.09
CA ALA A 153 12.92 11.29 -15.69
C ALA A 153 11.62 10.48 -15.52
N THR A 154 10.57 10.81 -16.28
CA THR A 154 9.30 10.07 -16.19
C THR A 154 9.39 8.66 -16.75
N TYR A 155 10.27 8.39 -17.71
CA TYR A 155 10.57 7.02 -18.15
C TYR A 155 11.21 6.19 -17.03
N ARG A 156 12.21 6.75 -16.33
CA ARG A 156 12.84 6.07 -15.17
C ARG A 156 11.83 5.79 -14.06
N ILE A 157 10.97 6.77 -13.76
CA ILE A 157 9.91 6.62 -12.76
C ILE A 157 8.93 5.52 -13.19
N ALA A 158 8.43 5.57 -14.44
CA ALA A 158 7.48 4.58 -14.94
C ALA A 158 8.07 3.17 -14.93
N ASP A 159 9.33 3.03 -15.35
CA ASP A 159 10.05 1.75 -15.36
C ASP A 159 10.23 1.16 -13.96
N GLY A 160 10.63 1.97 -12.98
CA GLY A 160 10.77 1.51 -11.59
C GLY A 160 9.43 1.20 -10.90
N GLN A 161 8.42 2.04 -11.14
CA GLN A 161 7.10 1.91 -10.51
C GLN A 161 6.24 0.76 -11.08
N LYS A 162 6.53 0.27 -12.29
CA LYS A 162 5.70 -0.73 -12.99
C LYS A 162 5.41 -1.98 -12.16
N HIS A 163 6.38 -2.42 -11.35
CA HIS A 163 6.25 -3.62 -10.52
C HIS A 163 5.12 -3.49 -9.49
N ALA A 164 4.97 -2.32 -8.88
CA ALA A 164 3.90 -2.02 -7.93
C ALA A 164 2.52 -2.11 -8.62
N TYR A 165 2.39 -1.51 -9.80
CA TYR A 165 1.13 -1.50 -10.55
C TYR A 165 0.75 -2.88 -11.08
N LEU A 166 1.71 -3.66 -11.58
CA LEU A 166 1.49 -5.02 -12.05
C LEU A 166 1.01 -5.93 -10.89
N ALA A 167 1.69 -5.88 -9.74
CA ALA A 167 1.30 -6.67 -8.57
C ALA A 167 -0.06 -6.24 -8.02
N PHE A 168 -0.27 -4.93 -7.83
CA PHE A 168 -1.54 -4.40 -7.33
C PHE A 168 -2.72 -4.74 -8.24
N SER A 169 -2.58 -4.54 -9.56
CA SER A 169 -3.65 -4.83 -10.52
C SER A 169 -3.99 -6.31 -10.58
N ARG A 170 -3.00 -7.21 -10.44
CA ARG A 170 -3.24 -8.65 -10.34
C ARG A 170 -4.04 -9.03 -9.10
N ILE A 171 -3.63 -8.55 -7.93
CA ILE A 171 -4.33 -8.81 -6.67
C ILE A 171 -5.75 -8.25 -6.73
N LEU A 172 -5.92 -7.02 -7.24
CA LEU A 172 -7.21 -6.39 -7.37
C LEU A 172 -8.10 -7.11 -8.40
N SER A 173 -7.55 -7.72 -9.45
CA SER A 173 -8.30 -8.56 -10.40
C SER A 173 -8.90 -9.79 -9.73
N LEU A 174 -8.12 -10.47 -8.88
CA LEU A 174 -8.60 -11.62 -8.11
C LEU A 174 -9.71 -11.20 -7.12
N LEU A 175 -9.52 -10.05 -6.46
CA LEU A 175 -10.51 -9.49 -5.55
C LEU A 175 -11.81 -9.10 -6.24
N GLN A 176 -11.76 -8.55 -7.47
CA GLN A 176 -12.96 -8.28 -8.27
C GLN A 176 -13.71 -9.58 -8.63
N ALA A 177 -12.98 -10.63 -9.05
CA ALA A 177 -13.59 -11.92 -9.34
C ALA A 177 -14.27 -12.53 -8.10
N ARG A 178 -13.63 -12.42 -6.93
CA ARG A 178 -14.22 -12.82 -5.65
C ARG A 178 -15.44 -12.00 -5.29
N TRP A 179 -15.35 -10.68 -5.41
CA TRP A 179 -16.46 -9.74 -5.19
C TRP A 179 -17.69 -10.13 -5.99
N ALA A 180 -17.51 -10.43 -7.28
CA ALA A 180 -18.59 -10.91 -8.15
C ALA A 180 -19.18 -12.25 -7.70
N SER A 181 -18.34 -13.19 -7.23
CA SER A 181 -18.76 -14.54 -6.81
C SER A 181 -19.44 -14.63 -5.43
N GLU A 182 -19.20 -13.63 -4.58
CA GLU A 182 -19.72 -13.54 -3.21
C GLU A 182 -20.99 -12.68 -3.11
N LYS A 183 -21.32 -11.94 -4.17
CA LYS A 183 -22.51 -11.10 -4.26
C LYS A 183 -23.79 -11.90 -4.00
N GLY A 184 -24.52 -11.54 -2.95
CA GLY A 184 -25.79 -12.17 -2.56
C GLY A 184 -25.70 -13.34 -1.57
N LYS A 185 -24.49 -13.77 -1.17
CA LYS A 185 -24.33 -14.79 -0.11
C LYS A 185 -24.31 -14.12 1.27
N LYS A 186 -25.17 -14.58 2.19
CA LYS A 186 -25.03 -14.22 3.62
C LYS A 186 -23.78 -14.93 4.16
N LYS A 187 -22.77 -14.18 4.64
CA LYS A 187 -22.11 -14.41 5.95
C LYS A 187 -20.87 -13.56 6.25
N ILE A 188 -20.62 -13.52 7.56
CA ILE A 188 -19.53 -13.03 8.44
C ILE A 188 -19.23 -11.51 8.42
N ARG A 189 -19.55 -10.86 9.55
CA ARG A 189 -19.16 -9.49 9.88
C ARG A 189 -17.73 -9.53 10.43
N PHE A 190 -16.79 -8.93 9.71
CA PHE A 190 -15.44 -8.65 10.21
C PHE A 190 -15.22 -7.14 10.39
N GLU A 191 -16.19 -6.48 11.02
CA GLU A 191 -16.04 -5.09 11.47
C GLU A 191 -15.18 -4.99 12.74
N THR A 192 -14.84 -6.13 13.39
CA THR A 192 -14.30 -6.15 14.77
C THR A 192 -13.11 -7.07 15.02
N ASP A 193 -12.49 -7.70 14.02
CA ASP A 193 -11.28 -8.51 14.25
C ASP A 193 -10.12 -8.15 13.29
N PRO A 194 -8.89 -8.03 13.82
CA PRO A 194 -7.72 -7.72 13.03
C PRO A 194 -6.97 -8.99 12.66
N GLU A 195 -7.06 -9.43 11.42
CA GLU A 195 -6.15 -10.46 10.94
C GLU A 195 -4.93 -9.79 10.29
N TRP A 196 -3.95 -9.51 11.16
CA TRP A 196 -2.56 -9.36 10.79
C TRP A 196 -1.74 -10.41 11.55
N GLN A 197 -1.20 -11.38 10.82
CA GLN A 197 -0.08 -12.24 11.22
C GLN A 197 0.63 -12.70 9.95
N PRO A 198 1.97 -12.61 9.93
CA PRO A 198 2.75 -13.83 9.70
C PRO A 198 3.16 -14.49 11.03
N ASP A 199 3.18 -13.75 12.15
CA ASP A 199 3.66 -14.26 13.46
C ASP A 199 3.48 -13.31 14.68
N ASN A 200 2.39 -12.54 14.81
CA ASN A 200 2.17 -11.59 15.92
C ASN A 200 3.10 -10.37 15.94
N ARG A 201 3.72 -10.02 14.81
CA ARG A 201 4.50 -8.77 14.68
C ARG A 201 3.80 -7.86 13.68
N VAL A 202 3.69 -6.57 14.01
CA VAL A 202 3.40 -5.54 13.01
C VAL A 202 4.64 -5.42 12.15
N VAL A 203 4.53 -5.72 10.87
CA VAL A 203 5.65 -5.65 9.95
C VAL A 203 5.38 -4.46 9.02
N LEU A 204 5.69 -3.27 9.55
CA LEU A 204 6.63 -2.36 8.88
C LEU A 204 7.94 -3.17 8.80
N PHE A 205 8.48 -3.39 7.60
CA PHE A 205 9.41 -4.50 7.35
C PHE A 205 10.61 -4.59 8.30
N GLU A 206 10.82 -5.80 8.83
CA GLU A 206 12.05 -6.30 9.46
C GLU A 206 12.88 -6.95 8.34
N GLU A 207 14.12 -6.51 8.14
CA GLU A 207 15.02 -7.06 7.13
C GLU A 207 15.08 -8.60 7.19
N PHE A 208 14.83 -9.22 6.04
CA PHE A 208 14.98 -10.65 5.85
C PHE A 208 16.47 -11.01 5.66
N CYS A 209 17.31 -10.87 6.70
CA CYS A 209 18.42 -11.79 7.03
C CYS A 209 19.27 -11.31 8.22
N ARG A 210 19.37 -12.19 9.23
CA ARG A 210 20.34 -12.28 10.33
C ARG A 210 21.12 -11.01 10.70
N GLY A 211 20.61 -10.32 11.72
CA GLY A 211 21.49 -9.82 12.79
C GLY A 211 21.44 -8.33 13.10
N ASN A 212 20.65 -7.50 12.42
CA ASN A 212 20.57 -6.07 12.76
C ASN A 212 19.15 -5.57 13.02
N ARG A 213 19.00 -4.93 14.19
CA ARG A 213 17.81 -4.21 14.67
C ARG A 213 17.96 -2.73 14.34
N THR A 214 17.77 -2.35 13.08
CA THR A 214 17.66 -0.94 12.71
C THR A 214 16.44 -0.77 11.82
N TRP A 215 15.39 -0.19 12.39
CA TRP A 215 14.14 0.10 11.71
C TRP A 215 14.37 1.26 10.74
N VAL A 216 14.85 0.98 9.53
CA VAL A 216 14.78 1.97 8.45
C VAL A 216 13.36 1.93 7.94
N LEU A 217 12.51 2.82 8.48
CA LEU A 217 11.20 3.06 7.89
C LEU A 217 11.43 3.57 6.47
N LEU A 218 10.75 2.97 5.50
CA LEU A 218 10.74 3.50 4.14
C LEU A 218 9.66 4.58 4.01
N ASP A 219 9.62 5.30 2.91
CA ASP A 219 8.74 6.48 2.79
C ASP A 219 7.26 6.10 2.80
N PHE A 220 6.91 4.94 2.26
CA PHE A 220 5.56 4.41 2.40
C PHE A 220 5.20 4.16 3.87
N ASP A 221 6.12 3.62 4.66
CA ASP A 221 5.91 3.37 6.09
C ASP A 221 5.68 4.68 6.86
N ARG A 222 6.48 5.72 6.56
CA ARG A 222 6.29 7.07 7.11
C ARG A 222 4.95 7.69 6.68
N HIS A 223 4.57 7.51 5.42
CA HIS A 223 3.31 8.00 4.86
C HIS A 223 2.11 7.40 5.60
N ILE A 224 2.07 6.07 5.78
CA ILE A 224 0.98 5.39 6.49
C ILE A 224 0.89 5.90 7.95
N LEU A 225 2.02 6.01 8.64
CA LEU A 225 2.04 6.52 10.02
C LEU A 225 1.51 7.96 10.10
N ARG A 226 1.90 8.82 9.15
CA ARG A 226 1.44 10.21 9.08
C ARG A 226 -0.03 10.33 8.71
N PHE A 227 -0.49 9.55 7.72
CA PHE A 227 -1.84 9.63 7.19
C PHE A 227 -2.88 9.27 8.24
N TRP A 228 -2.60 8.19 8.98
CA TRP A 228 -3.52 7.70 9.98
C TRP A 228 -3.41 8.45 11.31
N ARG A 229 -2.25 9.06 11.63
CA ARG A 229 -1.98 9.73 12.92
C ARG A 229 -2.47 8.92 14.13
N PRO A 230 -1.90 7.74 14.40
CA PRO A 230 -2.28 6.95 15.56
C PRO A 230 -1.95 7.71 16.85
N ARG A 231 -2.92 8.38 17.46
CA ARG A 231 -2.87 8.76 18.88
C ARG A 231 -2.94 7.47 19.70
N GLY A 232 -1.80 6.81 19.93
CA GLY A 232 -1.77 5.52 20.62
C GLY A 232 -2.16 4.34 19.74
N ALA A 233 -1.20 3.70 19.03
CA ALA A 233 -1.21 2.38 18.36
C ALA A 233 -2.44 1.85 17.60
N ALA A 234 -3.55 2.59 17.52
CA ALA A 234 -4.82 2.02 17.09
C ALA A 234 -4.89 1.76 15.58
N ILE A 235 -3.94 2.26 14.78
CA ILE A 235 -4.20 2.37 13.35
C ILE A 235 -3.43 1.38 12.46
N ILE A 236 -2.57 0.55 13.04
CA ILE A 236 -1.93 -0.55 12.28
C ILE A 236 -1.84 -1.84 13.10
N PHE A 237 -1.90 -1.75 14.43
CA PHE A 237 -2.09 -2.90 15.27
C PHE A 237 -3.56 -3.22 15.33
N GLY A 238 -3.88 -4.49 15.19
CA GLY A 238 -5.18 -4.95 15.62
C GLY A 238 -5.46 -4.53 17.06
N ASP A 239 -6.63 -3.96 17.34
CA ASP A 239 -7.04 -3.57 18.70
C ASP A 239 -6.77 -4.69 19.72
N ARG A 240 -6.99 -5.94 19.31
CA ARG A 240 -6.71 -7.13 20.11
C ARG A 240 -5.23 -7.31 20.48
N PHE A 241 -4.29 -6.97 19.60
CA PHE A 241 -2.86 -7.03 19.89
C PHE A 241 -2.45 -5.92 20.87
N VAL A 242 -2.93 -4.70 20.66
CA VAL A 242 -2.69 -3.57 21.58
C VAL A 242 -3.24 -3.90 22.96
N GLU A 243 -4.47 -4.41 23.03
CA GLU A 243 -5.10 -4.80 24.30
C GLU A 243 -4.41 -5.99 24.95
N LYS A 244 -3.83 -6.91 24.18
CA LYS A 244 -2.98 -7.98 24.72
C LYS A 244 -1.70 -7.40 25.33
N LYS A 245 -1.04 -6.47 24.63
CA LYS A 245 0.24 -5.88 25.06
C LYS A 245 0.08 -4.93 26.24
N LYS A 246 -1.02 -4.17 26.30
CA LYS A 246 -1.41 -3.40 27.49
C LYS A 246 -1.63 -4.30 28.71
N ARG A 247 -2.29 -5.45 28.53
CA ARG A 247 -2.44 -6.47 29.60
C ARG A 247 -1.10 -7.05 30.05
N GLU A 248 -0.10 -7.11 29.16
CA GLU A 248 1.28 -7.50 29.50
C GLU A 248 2.06 -6.37 30.21
N GLY A 249 1.48 -5.18 30.39
CA GLY A 249 2.05 -4.03 31.08
C GLY A 249 2.84 -3.07 30.18
N LEU A 250 2.73 -3.20 28.86
CA LEU A 250 3.37 -2.30 27.89
C LEU A 250 2.49 -1.10 27.59
N ARG A 251 3.11 0.07 27.45
CA ARG A 251 2.41 1.35 27.21
C ARG A 251 2.60 1.83 25.78
N LEU A 252 1.77 2.81 25.41
CA LEU A 252 1.84 3.49 24.12
C LEU A 252 2.41 4.89 24.30
N CYS A 253 3.10 5.40 23.29
CA CYS A 253 3.41 6.82 23.20
C CYS A 253 2.11 7.61 23.00
N ASP A 254 1.86 8.62 23.82
CA ASP A 254 0.63 9.41 23.77
C ASP A 254 0.56 10.33 22.54
N VAL A 255 1.70 10.55 21.87
CA VAL A 255 1.79 11.40 20.67
C VAL A 255 1.70 10.56 19.40
N CYS A 256 2.70 9.70 19.15
CA CYS A 256 2.80 8.96 17.90
C CYS A 256 2.23 7.53 17.97
N GLY A 257 1.84 7.09 19.16
CA GLY A 257 1.26 5.78 19.34
C GLY A 257 2.20 4.58 19.21
N MET A 258 3.52 4.78 19.21
CA MET A 258 4.48 3.69 19.29
C MET A 258 4.21 2.81 20.51
N LEU A 259 4.36 1.48 20.40
CA LEU A 259 4.23 0.53 21.52
C LEU A 259 5.59 0.20 22.14
N GLU A 260 5.66 0.17 23.47
CA GLU A 260 6.85 -0.27 24.20
C GLU A 260 7.31 -1.68 23.78
N GLN A 261 8.61 -1.85 23.57
CA GLN A 261 9.26 -3.14 23.29
C GLN A 261 9.73 -3.84 24.57
N GLY A 262 9.80 -3.11 25.68
CA GLY A 262 10.05 -3.60 27.03
C GLY A 262 9.31 -2.73 28.05
N ARG A 263 8.95 -3.31 29.20
CA ARG A 263 8.27 -2.56 30.26
C ARG A 263 9.10 -1.34 30.66
N ASP A 264 8.43 -0.21 30.82
CA ASP A 264 9.01 1.05 31.27
C ASP A 264 10.07 1.65 30.33
N GLN A 265 10.08 1.25 29.05
CA GLN A 265 10.97 1.80 28.03
C GLN A 265 10.69 3.29 27.78
N PHE A 266 9.42 3.71 27.80
CA PHE A 266 9.05 5.09 27.53
C PHE A 266 9.11 5.96 28.78
N LYS A 267 9.53 7.21 28.59
CA LYS A 267 9.62 8.17 29.70
C LYS A 267 8.28 8.85 29.89
N ALA A 268 7.88 9.00 31.15
CA ALA A 268 6.78 9.87 31.51
C ALA A 268 7.30 11.31 31.63
N LEU A 269 6.75 12.24 30.85
CA LEU A 269 7.06 13.66 30.90
C LEU A 269 5.76 14.46 30.94
N ALA A 270 5.57 15.26 31.99
CA ALA A 270 4.38 16.12 32.15
C ALA A 270 3.03 15.36 32.01
N GLY A 271 2.96 14.10 32.47
CA GLY A 271 1.76 13.27 32.37
C GLY A 271 1.60 12.52 31.05
N PHE A 272 2.48 12.75 30.07
CA PHE A 272 2.53 12.00 28.80
C PHE A 272 3.57 10.89 28.87
N VAL A 273 3.27 9.73 28.30
CA VAL A 273 4.19 8.64 27.98
C VAL A 273 4.76 8.89 26.59
N LEU A 274 6.08 9.02 26.45
CA LEU A 274 6.71 9.45 25.20
C LEU A 274 7.86 8.53 24.79
N CYS A 275 7.91 8.21 23.50
CA CYS A 275 8.93 7.31 22.95
C CYS A 275 10.22 8.01 22.50
N SER A 276 10.18 9.33 22.22
CA SER A 276 11.32 10.06 21.69
C SER A 276 11.32 11.55 22.06
N PRO A 277 12.47 12.25 21.97
CA PRO A 277 12.54 13.71 22.16
C PRO A 277 11.66 14.50 21.18
N GLU A 278 11.49 14.03 19.95
CA GLU A 278 10.64 14.66 18.94
C GLU A 278 9.16 14.61 19.37
N CYS A 279 8.70 13.47 19.86
CA CYS A 279 7.37 13.34 20.46
C CYS A 279 7.21 14.25 21.69
N ALA A 280 8.28 14.47 22.46
CA ALA A 280 8.25 15.39 23.59
C ALA A 280 8.12 16.86 23.17
N GLN A 281 8.79 17.25 22.08
CA GLN A 281 8.63 18.59 21.51
C GLN A 281 7.21 18.80 20.97
N GLU A 282 6.66 17.79 20.28
CA GLU A 282 5.30 17.83 19.73
C GLU A 282 4.22 17.87 20.83
N ALA A 283 4.39 17.08 21.89
CA ALA A 283 3.56 17.15 23.08
C ALA A 283 3.61 18.56 23.71
N ALA A 284 4.80 19.15 23.81
CA ALA A 284 4.98 20.49 24.38
C ALA A 284 4.33 21.60 23.54
N THR A 285 4.22 21.43 22.22
CA THR A 285 3.47 22.35 21.34
C THR A 285 1.95 22.18 21.43
N THR A 286 1.46 21.01 21.84
CA THR A 286 0.02 20.71 21.92
C THR A 286 -0.61 21.19 23.24
N VAL A 287 0.20 21.44 24.27
CA VAL A 287 -0.23 21.86 25.63
C VAL A 287 -0.26 23.40 25.79
N LYS A 288 0.09 24.16 24.76
CA LYS A 288 -0.11 25.63 24.71
C LYS A 288 -1.42 25.97 24.03
#